data_AF-A0AA96IA22-F1
#
_entry.id   AF-A0AA96IA22-F1
#
_cell.length_a   1.000
_cell.length_b   1.000
_cell.length_c   1.000
_cell.angle_alpha   90.00
_cell.angle_beta   90.00
_cell.angle_gamma   90.00
#
_symmetry.space_group_name_H-M   'P 1'
#
loop_
_entity.id
_entity.type
_entity.pdbx_description
1 polymer ?
#
loop_
_entity_poly.entity_id
_entity_poly.type
_entity_poly.pdbx_seq_one_letter_code
_entity_poly.pdbx_strand_id
1 'polypeptide(L)'
;MQKKIIYLDRDGVINEDFGYVSKIENFKFVNGVFEACKEFLDLGYEIIVVTNQSGIGRNYYSEDEFLELTEHMRNEFKKKILIF
;
A
#
# COMPACT_ATOMS: atom_id res chain seq x y z
N MET A 1 5.89 -24.12 12.70
CA MET A 1 6.42 -23.62 11.41
C MET A 1 6.80 -22.16 11.57
N GLN A 2 7.86 -21.72 10.89
CA GLN A 2 8.26 -20.31 10.87
C GLN A 2 7.33 -19.52 9.94
N LYS A 3 6.81 -18.38 10.40
CA LYS A 3 6.00 -17.48 9.57
C LYS A 3 6.87 -16.85 8.48
N LYS A 4 6.39 -16.86 7.24
CA LYS A 4 7.02 -16.13 6.14
C LYS A 4 6.39 -14.75 6.09
N ILE A 5 7.21 -13.70 6.10
CA ILE A 5 6.74 -12.32 6.08
C ILE A 5 7.51 -11.59 4.98
N ILE A 6 6.80 -10.80 4.18
CA ILE A 6 7.40 -9.84 3.26
C ILE A 6 7.03 -8.42 3.71
N TYR A 7 8.05 -7.56 3.76
CA TYR A 7 7.89 -6.14 4.07
C TYR A 7 7.98 -5.36 2.77
N LEU A 8 6.95 -4.57 2.48
CA LEU A 8 6.86 -3.76 1.26
C LEU A 8 6.83 -2.28 1.62
N ASP A 9 7.51 -1.47 0.81
CA ASP A 9 7.29 -0.02 0.83
C ASP A 9 5.94 0.31 0.16
N ARG A 10 5.47 1.55 0.35
CA ARG A 10 4.25 2.06 -0.28
C ARG A 10 4.57 2.79 -1.58
N ASP A 11 5.28 3.91 -1.50
CA ASP A 11 5.55 4.78 -2.65
C ASP A 11 6.70 4.20 -3.50
N GLY A 12 6.46 4.03 -4.80
CA GLY A 12 7.38 3.38 -5.74
C GLY A 12 7.29 1.85 -5.77
N VAL A 13 6.55 1.23 -4.85
CA VAL A 13 6.38 -0.24 -4.77
C VAL A 13 4.92 -0.66 -4.89
N ILE A 14 4.04 -0.11 -4.04
CA ILE A 14 2.59 -0.35 -4.12
C ILE A 14 1.94 0.64 -5.08
N ASN A 15 2.24 1.92 -4.92
CA ASN A 15 1.80 2.99 -5.82
C ASN A 15 2.98 3.63 -6.54
N GLU A 16 2.72 4.25 -7.67
CA GLU A 16 3.68 5.10 -8.37
C GLU A 16 4.13 6.24 -7.45
N ASP A 17 5.44 6.52 -7.45
CA ASP A 17 6.02 7.59 -6.66
C ASP A 17 5.93 8.92 -7.41
N PHE A 18 5.04 9.81 -6.96
CA PHE A 18 4.95 11.19 -7.40
C PHE A 18 5.40 12.19 -6.31
N GLY A 19 6.18 11.70 -5.34
CA GLY A 19 6.54 12.42 -4.12
C GLY A 19 5.46 12.27 -3.05
N TYR A 20 4.94 13.39 -2.54
CA TYR A 20 4.02 13.43 -1.40
C TYR A 20 2.58 13.03 -1.79
N VAL A 21 2.39 11.77 -2.19
CA VAL A 21 1.08 11.23 -2.57
C VAL A 21 0.18 11.13 -1.34
N SER A 22 -0.81 12.02 -1.26
CA SER A 22 -1.79 12.11 -0.16
C SER A 22 -3.25 12.10 -0.59
N LYS A 23 -3.52 12.17 -1.91
CA LYS A 23 -4.88 12.18 -2.46
C LYS A 23 -5.15 10.92 -3.26
N ILE A 24 -6.35 10.37 -3.09
CA ILE A 24 -6.83 9.17 -3.79
C ILE A 24 -6.72 9.34 -5.32
N GLU A 25 -7.08 10.51 -5.83
CA GLU A 25 -7.01 10.85 -7.26
C GLU A 25 -5.58 10.79 -7.86
N ASN A 26 -4.55 10.93 -7.02
CA ASN A 26 -3.15 10.81 -7.42
C ASN A 26 -2.53 9.45 -7.06
N PHE A 27 -3.30 8.56 -6.42
CA PHE A 27 -2.82 7.25 -5.99
C PHE A 27 -3.00 6.23 -7.11
N LYS A 28 -1.92 5.99 -7.86
CA LYS A 28 -1.90 5.03 -8.95
C LYS A 28 -1.15 3.78 -8.53
N PHE A 29 -1.82 2.64 -8.55
CA PHE A 29 -1.17 1.36 -8.25
C PHE A 29 -0.10 1.05 -9.31
N VAL A 30 1.04 0.52 -8.86
CA VAL A 30 2.07 -0.02 -9.76
C VAL A 30 1.46 -1.20 -10.53
N ASN A 31 1.72 -1.25 -11.83
CA ASN A 31 1.23 -2.33 -12.68
C ASN A 31 1.71 -3.70 -12.17
N GLY A 32 0.80 -4.65 -12.01
CA GLY A 32 1.12 -6.00 -11.50
C GLY A 32 1.19 -6.14 -9.98
N VAL A 33 0.99 -5.07 -9.20
CA VAL A 33 1.12 -5.13 -7.73
C VAL A 33 0.13 -6.09 -7.08
N PHE A 34 -1.10 -6.17 -7.60
CA PHE A 34 -2.13 -7.04 -7.03
C PHE A 34 -1.83 -8.50 -7.30
N GLU A 35 -1.38 -8.81 -8.52
CA GLU A 35 -0.96 -10.14 -8.96
C GLU A 35 0.22 -10.63 -8.12
N ALA A 36 1.27 -9.80 -7.98
CA ALA A 36 2.45 -10.14 -7.17
C ALA A 36 2.10 -10.37 -5.69
N CYS A 37 1.30 -9.47 -5.09
CA CYS A 37 0.85 -9.63 -3.71
C CYS A 37 0.01 -10.90 -3.53
N LYS A 38 -0.85 -11.23 -4.50
CA LYS A 38 -1.64 -12.47 -4.47
C LYS A 38 -0.73 -13.70 -4.50
N GLU A 39 0.27 -13.72 -5.38
CA GLU A 39 1.25 -14.82 -5.43
C GLU A 39 2.00 -15.01 -4.11
N PHE A 40 2.40 -13.92 -3.44
CA PHE A 40 3.02 -14.02 -2.12
C PHE A 40 2.08 -14.64 -1.07
N LEU A 41 0.82 -14.23 -1.04
CA LEU A 41 -0.18 -14.81 -0.14
C LEU A 41 -0.38 -16.30 -0.42
N ASP A 42 -0.50 -16.71 -1.70
CA ASP A 42 -0.67 -18.10 -2.11
C ASP A 42 0.55 -18.98 -1.73
N LEU A 43 1.75 -18.39 -1.68
CA LEU A 43 2.99 -19.03 -1.20
C LEU A 43 3.12 -19.08 0.34
N GLY A 44 2.11 -18.57 1.05
CA GLY A 44 2.02 -18.57 2.51
C GLY A 44 2.79 -17.43 3.19
N TYR A 45 3.03 -16.31 2.50
CA TYR A 45 3.57 -15.10 3.12
C TYR A 45 2.46 -14.26 3.76
N GLU A 46 2.79 -13.60 4.86
CA GLU A 46 2.07 -12.43 5.36
C GLU A 46 2.73 -11.17 4.77
N ILE A 47 1.91 -10.20 4.34
CA ILE A 47 2.39 -8.93 3.76
C ILE A 47 2.25 -7.82 4.81
N ILE A 48 3.35 -7.12 5.07
CA ILE A 48 3.39 -5.94 5.93
C ILE A 48 3.87 -4.75 5.11
N VAL A 49 3.09 -3.66 5.11
CA VAL A 49 3.49 -2.40 4.48
C VAL A 49 4.20 -1.53 5.51
N VAL A 50 5.38 -1.02 5.16
CA VAL A 50 6.19 -0.12 5.98
C VAL A 50 6.53 1.09 5.12
N THR A 51 6.18 2.29 5.56
CA THR A 51 6.38 3.49 4.73
C THR A 51 6.78 4.70 5.58
N ASN A 52 7.59 5.58 5.00
CA ASN A 52 7.97 6.85 5.62
C ASN A 52 7.12 8.00 5.05
N GLN A 53 6.33 8.66 5.90
CA GLN A 53 5.39 9.71 5.49
C GLN A 53 5.80 11.09 5.99
N SER A 54 7.01 11.51 5.58
CA SER A 54 7.60 12.79 5.98
C SER A 54 6.78 14.04 5.55
N GLY A 55 5.83 13.88 4.62
CA GLY A 55 4.93 14.96 4.20
C GLY A 55 4.04 15.47 5.33
N ILE A 56 3.73 14.62 6.32
CA ILE A 56 2.99 15.00 7.53
C ILE A 56 3.79 16.03 8.34
N GLY A 57 5.04 15.72 8.68
CA GLY A 57 5.92 16.64 9.41
C GLY A 57 6.29 17.92 8.64
N ARG A 58 6.06 17.92 7.32
CA ARG A 58 6.26 19.08 6.43
C ARG A 58 4.97 19.87 6.17
N ASN A 59 3.85 19.48 6.76
CA ASN A 59 2.52 20.07 6.55
C ASN A 59 2.01 20.04 5.10
N TYR A 60 2.40 19.03 4.30
CA TYR A 60 1.85 18.83 2.95
C TYR A 60 0.50 18.14 2.96
N TYR A 61 0.24 17.34 4.00
CA TYR A 61 -1.03 16.69 4.30
C TYR A 61 -1.05 16.31 5.77
N SER A 62 -2.25 16.11 6.30
CA SER A 62 -2.52 15.69 7.66
C SER A 62 -2.42 14.18 7.85
N GLU A 63 -2.36 13.74 9.11
CA GLU A 63 -2.44 12.31 9.45
C GLU A 63 -3.78 11.71 9.03
N ASP A 64 -4.89 12.45 9.14
CA ASP A 64 -6.22 12.00 8.72
C ASP A 64 -6.28 11.75 7.21
N GLU A 65 -5.72 12.65 6.39
CA GLU A 65 -5.62 12.44 4.93
C GLU A 65 -4.78 11.20 4.59
N PHE A 66 -3.69 10.96 5.33
CA PHE A 66 -2.89 9.74 5.18
C PHE A 66 -3.69 8.48 5.55
N LEU A 67 -4.47 8.52 6.64
CA LEU A 67 -5.29 7.39 7.08
C LEU A 67 -6.44 7.11 6.10
N GLU A 68 -7.08 8.14 5.56
CA GLU A 68 -8.11 8.02 4.53
C GLU A 68 -7.56 7.35 3.27
N LEU A 69 -6.41 7.82 2.79
CA LEU A 69 -5.73 7.21 1.65
C LEU A 69 -5.31 5.76 1.93
N THR A 70 -4.86 5.48 3.15
CA THR A 70 -4.47 4.13 3.57
C THR A 70 -5.68 3.19 3.58
N GLU A 71 -6.84 3.64 4.05
CA GLU A 71 -8.06 2.83 4.03
C GLU A 71 -8.59 2.63 2.60
N HIS A 72 -8.48 3.64 1.72
CA HIS A 72 -8.74 3.46 0.30
C HIS A 72 -7.87 2.34 -0.30
N MET A 73 -6.55 2.38 -0.07
CA MET A 73 -5.61 1.35 -0.51
C MET A 73 -6.01 -0.03 0.02
N ARG A 74 -6.28 -0.15 1.33
CA ARG A 74 -6.71 -1.42 1.95
C ARG A 74 -7.97 -1.98 1.31
N ASN A 75 -8.93 -1.12 0.97
CA ASN A 75 -10.18 -1.52 0.34
C ASN A 75 -9.97 -2.00 -1.10
N GLU A 76 -9.08 -1.38 -1.87
CA GLU A 76 -8.73 -1.87 -3.20
C GLU A 76 -8.04 -3.24 -3.14
N PHE A 77 -7.14 -3.46 -2.18
CA PHE A 77 -6.53 -4.77 -1.94
C PHE A 77 -7.56 -5.83 -1.56
N LYS A 78 -8.50 -5.52 -0.66
CA LYS A 78 -9.61 -6.44 -0.32
C LYS A 78 -10.43 -6.81 -1.55
N LYS A 79 -10.82 -5.83 -2.37
CA LYS A 79 -11.64 -6.05 -3.58
C LYS A 79 -10.93 -6.89 -4.65
N LYS A 80 -9.61 -6.76 -4.80
CA LYS A 80 -8.88 -7.39 -5.90
C LYS A 80 -8.22 -8.72 -5.53
N ILE A 81 -7.83 -8.88 -4.25
CA ILE A 81 -7.11 -10.06 -3.79
C ILE A 81 -8.00 -11.01 -2.97
N LEU A 82 -8.92 -10.47 -2.16
CA LEU A 82 -9.69 -11.23 -1.18
C LEU A 82 -11.16 -11.44 -1.57
N ILE A 83 -11.47 -11.54 -2.87
CA ILE A 83 -12.86 -11.75 -3.33
C ILE A 83 -13.43 -13.03 -2.70
N PHE A 84 -14.34 -12.83 -1.74
CA PHE A 84 -15.37 -13.74 -1.26
C PHE A 84 -16.70 -12.98 -1.28
#